data_AF-A0A350PF65-F1
#
_entry.id   AF-A0A350PF65-F1
#
_cell.length_a   1.000
_cell.length_b   1.000
_cell.length_c   1.000
_cell.angle_alpha   90.00
_cell.angle_beta   90.00
_cell.angle_gamma   90.00
#
_symmetry.space_group_name_H-M   'P 1'
#
loop_
_entity.id
_entity.type
_entity.pdbx_description
1 polymer ?
#
loop_
_entity_poly.entity_id
_entity_poly.type
_entity_poly.pdbx_seq_one_letter_code
_entity_poly.pdbx_strand_id
1 'polypeptide(L)'
;MYKSLSSLDSTVTDFIESSIESTNEQPIVGDVTAPTQEEIRMRAFDSYASQNRAVTKQDYIALCYRMPGSFGSIKRAAIAQDRDSFKRNLNLYVISEDQDGNFINPPTSLLNNLKSWLNQYKMINDTIDILPGKIVNLQIDFEVVTDLESNRFDVINECINRLKT
;
A
#
# COMPACT_ATOMS: atom_id res chain seq x y z
N MET A 1 16.86 27.86 9.56
CA MET A 1 17.96 26.95 9.19
C MET A 1 18.11 25.96 10.33
N TYR A 2 17.58 24.74 10.20
CA TYR A 2 17.68 23.75 11.28
C TYR A 2 19.12 23.22 11.31
N LYS A 3 19.76 23.30 12.48
CA LYS A 3 21.12 22.80 12.70
C LYS A 3 21.11 21.27 12.59
N SER A 4 22.10 20.71 11.89
CA SER A 4 22.26 19.25 11.76
C SER A 4 22.55 18.62 13.13
N LEU A 5 22.07 17.39 13.33
CA LEU A 5 22.19 16.63 14.60
C LEU A 5 23.63 16.60 15.15
N SER A 6 24.61 16.60 14.24
CA SER A 6 26.05 16.63 14.53
C SER A 6 26.59 17.89 15.19
N SER A 7 25.77 18.94 15.36
CA SER A 7 26.17 20.23 15.94
C SER A 7 25.49 20.55 17.27
N LEU A 8 24.73 19.61 17.81
CA LEU A 8 24.06 19.69 19.12
C LEU A 8 24.90 18.99 20.19
N ASP A 9 24.76 19.41 21.45
CA ASP A 9 25.46 18.80 22.58
C ASP A 9 24.92 17.38 22.81
N SER A 10 25.77 16.36 22.66
CA SER A 10 25.39 14.96 22.77
C SER A 10 24.78 14.64 24.14
N THR A 11 25.24 15.28 25.21
CA THR A 11 24.76 15.03 26.57
C THR A 11 23.29 15.41 26.75
N VAL A 12 22.88 16.54 26.17
CA VAL A 12 21.50 17.02 26.23
C VAL A 12 20.62 16.18 25.31
N THR A 13 21.16 15.73 24.19
CA THR A 13 20.43 14.90 23.22
C THR A 13 20.14 13.51 23.80
N ASP A 14 21.14 12.87 24.41
CA ASP A 14 21.00 11.57 25.09
C ASP A 14 20.04 11.65 26.29
N PHE A 15 20.08 12.76 27.05
CA PHE A 15 19.13 13.00 28.15
C PHE A 15 17.69 13.11 27.63
N ILE A 16 17.46 13.83 26.53
CA ILE A 16 16.12 13.99 25.95
C ILE A 16 15.63 12.67 25.35
N GLU A 17 16.47 11.95 24.59
CA GLU A 17 16.11 10.65 24.00
C GLU A 17 15.79 9.60 25.06
N SER A 18 16.56 9.54 26.15
CA SER A 18 16.28 8.63 27.27
C SER A 18 15.07 9.05 28.12
N SER A 19 14.67 10.32 28.10
CA SER A 19 13.51 10.82 28.83
C SER A 19 12.17 10.59 28.13
N ILE A 20 12.20 10.24 26.84
CA ILE A 20 11.01 10.06 26.01
C ILE A 20 10.88 8.59 25.65
N GLU A 21 9.92 7.91 26.29
CA GLU A 21 9.54 6.56 25.91
C GLU A 21 8.32 6.61 24.97
N SER A 22 8.41 5.92 23.85
CA SER A 22 7.28 5.72 22.93
C SER A 22 7.07 4.23 22.73
N THR A 23 5.90 3.74 23.14
CA THR A 23 5.51 2.35 22.94
C THR A 23 4.77 2.23 21.61
N ASN A 24 5.39 1.54 20.66
CA ASN A 24 4.71 1.13 19.43
C ASN A 24 4.31 -0.35 19.54
N GLU A 25 3.03 -0.59 19.83
CA GLU A 25 2.50 -1.95 20.04
C GLU A 25 2.58 -2.83 18.79
N GLN A 26 2.57 -2.22 17.60
CA GLN A 26 2.69 -2.93 16.32
C GLN A 26 3.65 -2.19 15.39
N PRO A 27 4.68 -2.86 14.84
CA PRO A 27 5.54 -2.22 13.84
C PRO A 27 4.69 -1.76 12.65
N ILE A 28 5.04 -0.60 12.09
CA ILE A 28 4.47 -0.18 10.81
C ILE A 28 5.11 -1.08 9.75
N VAL A 29 4.47 -2.20 9.46
CA VAL A 29 4.84 -3.08 8.36
C VAL A 29 4.30 -2.49 7.08
N GLY A 30 5.16 -2.41 6.07
CA GLY A 30 4.88 -1.78 4.80
C GLY A 30 6.18 -1.66 4.03
N ASP A 31 6.91 -2.76 3.87
CA ASP A 31 7.90 -2.77 2.81
C ASP A 31 7.12 -2.92 1.51
N VAL A 32 7.31 -2.00 0.57
CA VAL A 32 6.71 -2.12 -0.75
C VAL A 32 7.86 -2.44 -1.64
N THR A 33 7.86 -3.66 -2.18
CA THR A 33 8.73 -4.01 -3.30
C THR A 33 8.71 -2.86 -4.30
N ALA A 34 9.90 -2.37 -4.66
CA ALA A 34 10.06 -1.19 -5.50
C ALA A 34 9.15 -1.31 -6.73
N PRO A 35 8.33 -0.29 -7.03
CA PRO A 35 7.38 -0.38 -8.13
C PRO A 35 8.10 -0.59 -9.45
N THR A 36 7.50 -1.39 -10.32
CA THR A 36 7.99 -1.60 -11.68
C THR A 36 7.91 -0.30 -12.49
N GLN A 37 8.67 -0.21 -13.58
CA GLN A 37 8.67 1.00 -14.44
C GLN A 37 7.28 1.34 -14.98
N GLU A 38 6.45 0.32 -15.25
CA GLU A 38 5.07 0.51 -15.69
C GLU A 38 4.19 1.11 -14.59
N GLU A 39 4.31 0.61 -13.36
CA GLU A 39 3.57 1.15 -12.22
C GLU A 39 3.98 2.58 -11.90
N ILE A 40 5.28 2.90 -12.00
CA ILE A 40 5.78 4.27 -11.85
C ILE A 40 5.16 5.18 -12.91
N ARG A 41 5.13 4.73 -14.17
CA ARG A 41 4.53 5.49 -15.27
C ARG A 41 3.05 5.76 -15.00
N MET A 42 2.29 4.74 -14.65
CA MET A 42 0.86 4.86 -14.34
C MET A 42 0.61 5.83 -13.18
N ARG A 43 1.36 5.68 -12.07
CA ARG A 43 1.28 6.59 -10.92
C ARG A 43 1.63 8.03 -11.28
N ALA A 44 2.61 8.25 -12.15
CA ALA A 44 3.00 9.59 -12.58
C ALA A 44 1.88 10.29 -13.37
N PHE A 45 1.21 9.57 -14.29
CA PHE A 45 0.07 10.10 -15.03
C PHE A 45 -1.12 10.45 -14.11
N ASP A 46 -1.49 9.54 -13.22
CA ASP A 46 -2.61 9.76 -12.28
C ASP A 46 -2.31 10.90 -11.29
N SER A 47 -1.06 11.00 -10.86
CA SER A 47 -0.56 12.06 -9.99
C SER A 47 -0.65 13.44 -10.66
N TYR A 48 -0.39 13.53 -11.97
CA TYR A 48 -0.47 14.79 -12.71
C TYR A 48 -1.92 15.27 -12.89
N ALA A 49 -2.85 14.35 -13.14
CA ALA A 49 -4.25 14.67 -13.34
C ALA A 49 -4.95 15.22 -12.09
N SER A 50 -4.55 14.76 -10.90
CA SER A 50 -5.22 15.07 -9.63
C SER A 50 -5.00 16.48 -9.08
N GLN A 51 -4.09 17.30 -9.63
CA GLN A 51 -3.82 18.69 -9.19
C GLN A 51 -3.80 18.91 -7.65
N ASN A 52 -3.29 17.93 -6.89
CA ASN A 52 -3.26 17.94 -5.43
C ASN A 52 -4.64 18.01 -4.74
N ARG A 53 -5.71 17.54 -5.37
CA ARG A 53 -7.03 17.37 -4.74
C ARG A 53 -7.67 16.05 -5.16
N ALA A 54 -8.37 15.42 -4.24
CA ALA A 54 -9.14 14.22 -4.54
C ALA A 54 -10.55 14.60 -5.01
N VAL A 55 -10.88 14.35 -6.28
CA VAL A 55 -12.25 14.56 -6.81
C VAL A 55 -12.79 13.28 -7.40
N THR A 56 -11.95 12.58 -8.15
CA THR A 56 -12.28 11.32 -8.78
C THR A 56 -11.77 10.14 -7.97
N LYS A 57 -12.31 8.95 -8.26
CA LYS A 57 -11.82 7.68 -7.70
C LYS A 57 -10.32 7.49 -7.92
N GLN A 58 -9.82 7.88 -9.10
CA GLN A 58 -8.41 7.73 -9.45
C GLN A 58 -7.52 8.65 -8.62
N ASP A 59 -7.98 9.88 -8.33
CA ASP A 59 -7.24 10.83 -7.51
C ASP A 59 -7.05 10.31 -6.07
N TYR A 60 -8.09 9.70 -5.50
CA TYR A 60 -7.98 9.06 -4.18
C TYR A 60 -6.94 7.93 -4.16
N ILE A 61 -6.91 7.09 -5.20
CA ILE A 61 -5.92 6.02 -5.34
C ILE A 61 -4.52 6.60 -5.50
N ALA A 62 -4.35 7.61 -6.34
CA ALA A 62 -3.06 8.28 -6.57
C ALA A 62 -2.52 8.92 -5.29
N LEU A 63 -3.38 9.53 -4.48
CA LEU A 63 -3.00 10.11 -3.18
C LEU A 63 -2.57 9.05 -2.17
N CYS A 64 -3.19 7.86 -2.18
CA CYS A 64 -2.73 6.74 -1.34
C CYS A 64 -1.29 6.34 -1.70
N TYR A 65 -0.98 6.23 -2.99
CA TYR A 65 0.38 5.88 -3.45
C TYR A 65 1.39 7.02 -3.30
N ARG A 66 0.94 8.26 -3.11
CA ARG A 66 1.81 9.43 -2.84
C ARG A 66 2.13 9.60 -1.35
N MET A 67 1.51 8.82 -0.45
CA MET A 67 1.80 8.92 0.97
C MET A 67 3.30 8.67 1.23
N PRO A 68 4.00 9.55 1.96
CA PRO A 68 5.40 9.33 2.28
C PRO A 68 5.61 8.01 3.04
N GLY A 69 6.65 7.26 2.68
CA GLY A 69 6.93 5.94 3.27
C GLY A 69 7.17 5.94 4.77
N SER A 70 7.50 7.10 5.37
CA SER A 70 7.59 7.27 6.83
C SER A 70 6.27 7.00 7.57
N PHE A 71 5.14 7.11 6.88
CA PHE A 71 3.81 6.89 7.45
C PHE A 71 3.31 5.45 7.25
N GLY A 72 4.15 4.61 6.65
CA GLY A 72 3.77 3.30 6.15
C GLY A 72 3.52 3.34 4.65
N SER A 73 3.14 2.19 4.12
CA SER A 73 3.34 1.90 2.72
C SER A 73 2.24 0.94 2.25
N ILE A 74 1.59 1.32 1.15
CA ILE A 74 0.39 0.67 0.65
C ILE A 74 0.73 0.00 -0.68
N LYS A 75 0.47 -1.30 -0.78
CA LYS A 75 0.72 -2.05 -2.01
C LYS A 75 -0.42 -1.89 -2.99
N ARG A 76 -1.67 -2.01 -2.52
CA ARG A 76 -2.88 -1.89 -3.35
C ARG A 76 -3.94 -1.07 -2.62
N ALA A 77 -4.56 -0.15 -3.36
CA ALA A 77 -5.70 0.63 -2.93
C ALA A 77 -6.82 0.55 -3.97
N ALA A 78 -8.06 0.36 -3.53
CA ALA A 78 -9.25 0.35 -4.37
C ALA A 78 -10.36 1.14 -3.69
N ILE A 79 -11.10 1.94 -4.46
CA ILE A 79 -12.19 2.76 -3.92
C ILE A 79 -13.52 2.39 -4.57
N ALA A 80 -14.51 2.13 -3.73
CA ALA A 80 -15.88 1.86 -4.14
C ALA A 80 -16.81 2.91 -3.53
N GLN A 81 -17.81 3.34 -4.31
CA GLN A 81 -18.85 4.21 -3.79
C GLN A 81 -20.00 3.33 -3.32
N ASP A 82 -20.43 3.52 -2.08
CA ASP A 82 -21.60 2.86 -1.54
C ASP A 82 -22.86 3.55 -2.10
N ARG A 83 -23.56 2.83 -2.98
CA ARG A 83 -24.79 3.30 -3.64
C ARG A 83 -26.00 3.29 -2.73
N ASP A 84 -25.98 2.48 -1.67
CA ASP A 84 -27.08 2.34 -0.72
C ASP A 84 -26.97 3.32 0.45
N SER A 85 -25.79 3.92 0.65
CA SER A 85 -25.59 4.93 1.68
C SER A 85 -26.27 6.26 1.33
N PHE A 86 -27.04 6.81 2.28
CA PHE A 86 -27.71 8.11 2.15
C PHE A 86 -26.75 9.28 1.86
N LYS A 87 -25.49 9.15 2.29
CA LYS A 87 -24.43 10.16 2.14
C LYS A 87 -23.48 9.90 0.98
N ARG A 88 -23.73 8.88 0.14
CA ARG A 88 -22.85 8.49 -0.99
C ARG A 88 -21.39 8.31 -0.55
N ASN A 89 -21.23 7.61 0.56
CA ASN A 89 -19.96 7.39 1.22
C ASN A 89 -18.98 6.62 0.32
N LEU A 90 -17.70 6.96 0.43
CA LEU A 90 -16.63 6.31 -0.31
C LEU A 90 -15.92 5.30 0.60
N ASN A 91 -15.92 4.04 0.20
CA ASN A 91 -15.20 2.98 0.89
C ASN A 91 -13.87 2.75 0.19
N LEU A 92 -12.77 3.05 0.89
CA LEU A 92 -11.41 2.83 0.45
C LEU A 92 -10.88 1.53 1.06
N TYR A 93 -10.63 0.54 0.22
CA TYR A 93 -10.02 -0.74 0.59
C TYR A 93 -8.51 -0.69 0.37
N VAL A 94 -7.74 -1.00 1.40
CA VAL A 94 -6.27 -0.96 1.36
C VAL A 94 -5.65 -2.28 1.81
N ILE A 95 -4.55 -2.64 1.17
CA ILE A 95 -3.75 -3.84 1.43
C ILE A 95 -2.27 -3.45 1.48
N SER A 96 -1.54 -4.00 2.45
CA SER A 96 -0.09 -3.87 2.58
C SER A 96 0.60 -5.17 2.21
N GLU A 97 1.92 -5.12 2.09
CA GLU A 97 2.79 -6.26 1.81
C GLU A 97 3.76 -6.43 2.99
N ASP A 98 4.08 -7.68 3.30
CA ASP A 98 5.12 -8.03 4.27
C ASP A 98 6.50 -8.15 3.59
N GLN A 99 7.57 -8.28 4.37
CA GLN A 99 8.93 -8.50 3.88
C GLN A 99 9.06 -9.75 2.99
N ASP A 100 8.20 -10.74 3.20
CA ASP A 100 8.13 -11.96 2.40
C ASP A 100 7.33 -11.82 1.09
N GLY A 101 6.84 -10.62 0.77
CA GLY A 101 6.05 -10.35 -0.44
C GLY A 101 4.59 -10.81 -0.36
N ASN A 102 4.15 -11.26 0.82
CA ASN A 102 2.77 -11.70 1.05
C ASN A 102 1.85 -10.50 1.30
N PHE A 103 0.63 -10.57 0.77
CA PHE A 103 -0.39 -9.57 1.11
C PHE A 103 -0.83 -9.74 2.56
N ILE A 104 -0.82 -8.64 3.30
CA ILE A 104 -1.27 -8.58 4.70
C ILE A 104 -2.30 -7.47 4.88
N ASN A 105 -3.14 -7.65 5.90
CA ASN A 105 -4.02 -6.58 6.33
C ASN A 105 -3.18 -5.46 6.96
N PRO A 106 -3.38 -4.20 6.56
CA PRO A 106 -2.61 -3.09 7.10
C PRO A 106 -2.88 -2.91 8.60
N PRO A 107 -1.85 -2.56 9.40
CA PRO A 107 -2.03 -2.29 10.82
C PRO A 107 -2.86 -1.02 11.04
N THR A 108 -3.50 -0.92 12.20
CA THR A 108 -4.38 0.22 12.54
C THR A 108 -3.64 1.56 12.53
N SER A 109 -2.36 1.59 12.91
CA SER A 109 -1.50 2.77 12.82
C SER A 109 -1.38 3.30 11.38
N LEU A 110 -1.22 2.41 10.40
CA LEU A 110 -1.15 2.78 8.99
C LEU A 110 -2.50 3.34 8.51
N LEU A 111 -3.61 2.74 8.93
CA LEU A 111 -4.96 3.23 8.61
C LEU A 111 -5.20 4.65 9.15
N ASN A 112 -4.75 4.92 10.38
CA ASN A 112 -4.86 6.25 11.01
C ASN A 112 -3.98 7.30 10.32
N ASN A 113 -2.76 6.92 9.92
CA ASN A 113 -1.89 7.78 9.15
C ASN A 113 -2.48 8.12 7.79
N LEU A 114 -3.00 7.12 7.07
CA LEU A 114 -3.66 7.30 5.78
C LEU A 114 -4.90 8.18 5.91
N LYS A 115 -5.69 8.02 6.97
CA LYS A 115 -6.83 8.89 7.27
C LYS A 115 -6.40 10.34 7.44
N SER A 116 -5.33 10.58 8.18
CA SER A 116 -4.78 11.92 8.42
C SER A 116 -4.19 12.54 7.14
N TRP A 117 -3.58 11.72 6.28
CA TRP A 117 -3.07 12.12 4.98
C TRP A 117 -4.20 12.51 4.02
N LEU A 118 -5.20 11.64 3.82
CA LEU A 118 -6.31 11.89 2.89
C LEU A 118 -7.20 13.05 3.33
N ASN A 119 -7.36 13.28 4.64
CA ASN A 119 -8.13 14.42 5.15
C ASN A 119 -7.57 15.78 4.72
N GLN A 120 -6.28 15.88 4.37
CA GLN A 120 -5.67 17.13 3.89
C GLN A 120 -6.06 17.44 2.42
N TYR A 121 -6.39 16.42 1.64
CA TYR A 121 -6.61 16.53 0.20
C TYR A 121 -8.04 16.22 -0.25
N LYS A 122 -8.88 15.70 0.66
CA LYS A 122 -10.29 15.38 0.38
C LYS A 122 -11.14 16.64 0.17
N MET A 123 -12.25 16.46 -0.53
CA MET A 123 -13.29 17.48 -0.59
C MET A 123 -14.04 17.57 0.75
N ILE A 124 -14.40 18.79 1.18
CA ILE A 124 -15.04 19.06 2.48
C ILE A 124 -16.33 18.23 2.68
N ASN A 125 -17.07 18.01 1.61
CA ASN A 125 -18.35 17.31 1.64
C ASN A 125 -18.23 15.78 1.50
N ASP A 126 -17.05 15.27 1.13
CA ASP A 126 -16.85 13.84 0.95
C ASP A 126 -16.58 13.15 2.28
N THR A 127 -17.32 12.05 2.52
CA THR A 127 -17.05 11.13 3.61
C THR A 127 -16.35 9.89 3.03
N ILE A 128 -15.28 9.47 3.70
CA ILE A 128 -14.43 8.36 3.26
C ILE A 128 -14.21 7.44 4.45
N ASP A 129 -14.56 6.18 4.29
CA ASP A 129 -14.25 5.11 5.23
C ASP A 129 -13.10 4.27 4.69
N ILE A 130 -12.07 4.09 5.50
CA ILE A 130 -10.90 3.31 5.15
C ILE A 130 -11.02 1.95 5.82
N LEU A 131 -11.04 0.90 5.00
CA LEU A 131 -11.27 -0.47 5.43
C LEU A 131 -10.12 -1.36 4.94
N PRO A 132 -9.71 -2.38 5.72
CA PRO A 132 -8.78 -3.38 5.21
C PRO A 132 -9.44 -4.16 4.05
N GLY A 133 -8.68 -4.40 2.99
CA GLY A 133 -9.13 -5.23 1.86
C GLY A 133 -9.18 -6.72 2.23
N LYS A 134 -10.09 -7.48 1.60
CA LYS A 134 -10.14 -8.93 1.76
C LYS A 134 -9.12 -9.60 0.85
N ILE A 135 -8.18 -10.31 1.45
CA ILE A 135 -7.19 -11.12 0.71
C ILE A 135 -7.85 -12.47 0.38
N VAL A 136 -7.79 -12.86 -0.90
CA VAL A 136 -8.32 -14.13 -1.40
C VAL A 136 -7.19 -14.86 -2.08
N ASN A 137 -6.82 -16.03 -1.55
CA ASN A 137 -5.83 -16.91 -2.16
C ASN A 137 -6.53 -17.80 -3.18
N LEU A 138 -6.02 -17.81 -4.41
CA LEU A 138 -6.51 -18.65 -5.50
C LEU A 138 -5.51 -19.78 -5.73
N GLN A 139 -6.01 -21.01 -5.87
CA GLN A 139 -5.24 -22.16 -6.29
C GLN A 139 -5.72 -22.60 -7.67
N ILE A 140 -4.78 -22.95 -8.54
CA ILE A 140 -5.06 -23.49 -9.88
C ILE A 140 -4.59 -24.93 -9.89
N ASP A 141 -5.53 -25.85 -10.00
CA ASP A 141 -5.25 -27.25 -10.25
C ASP A 141 -5.45 -27.52 -11.74
N PHE A 142 -4.41 -28.04 -12.41
CA PHE A 142 -4.44 -28.30 -13.84
C PHE A 142 -3.80 -29.65 -14.16
N GLU A 143 -4.29 -30.29 -15.22
CA GLU A 143 -3.76 -31.54 -15.75
C GLU A 143 -3.24 -31.29 -17.17
N VAL A 144 -2.09 -31.90 -17.49
CA VAL A 144 -1.44 -31.74 -18.80
C VAL A 144 -1.20 -33.10 -19.40
N VAL A 145 -1.62 -33.28 -20.65
CA VAL A 145 -1.30 -34.46 -21.47
C VAL A 145 -0.13 -34.10 -22.37
N THR A 146 0.97 -34.82 -22.25
CA THR A 146 2.19 -34.60 -23.04
C THR A 146 2.29 -35.57 -24.21
N ASP A 147 3.00 -35.16 -25.26
CA ASP A 147 3.36 -36.05 -26.38
C ASP A 147 4.37 -37.13 -25.93
N LEU A 148 4.47 -38.23 -26.68
CA LEU A 148 5.29 -39.41 -26.37
C LEU A 148 6.80 -39.11 -26.37
N GLU A 149 7.24 -38.16 -27.20
CA GLU A 149 8.65 -37.77 -27.36
C GLU A 149 9.10 -36.73 -26.31
N SER A 150 8.17 -36.18 -25.52
CA SER A 150 8.42 -35.10 -24.57
C SER A 150 8.58 -35.62 -23.14
N ASN A 151 9.54 -35.08 -22.40
CA ASN A 151 9.71 -35.40 -20.98
C ASN A 151 8.62 -34.74 -20.14
N ARG A 152 7.84 -35.56 -19.43
CA ARG A 152 6.71 -35.11 -18.57
C ARG A 152 7.12 -34.08 -17.52
N PHE A 153 8.29 -34.26 -16.90
CA PHE A 153 8.75 -33.36 -15.83
C PHE A 153 9.12 -31.97 -16.37
N ASP A 154 9.71 -31.90 -17.56
CA ASP A 154 10.13 -30.65 -18.17
C ASP A 154 8.91 -29.83 -18.61
N VAL A 155 7.91 -30.47 -19.21
CA VAL A 155 6.66 -29.82 -19.62
C VAL A 155 5.89 -29.30 -18.41
N ILE A 156 5.76 -30.09 -17.34
CA ILE A 156 5.08 -29.64 -16.12
C ILE A 156 5.82 -28.45 -15.49
N ASN A 157 7.16 -28.49 -15.42
CA ASN A 157 7.95 -27.39 -14.88
C ASN A 157 7.82 -26.11 -15.72
N GLU A 158 7.80 -26.23 -17.05
CA GLU A 158 7.57 -25.11 -17.95
C GLU A 158 6.17 -24.50 -17.74
N CYS A 159 5.14 -25.35 -17.65
CA CYS A 159 3.77 -24.91 -17.33
C CYS A 159 3.71 -24.18 -15.99
N ILE A 160 4.33 -24.73 -14.93
CA ILE A 160 4.38 -24.10 -13.61
C ILE A 160 5.08 -22.74 -13.68
N ASN A 161 6.21 -22.64 -14.37
CA ASN A 161 6.94 -21.38 -14.50
C ASN A 161 6.13 -20.32 -15.27
N ARG A 162 5.40 -20.75 -16.30
CA ARG A 162 4.54 -19.87 -17.09
C ARG A 162 3.32 -19.39 -16.32
N LEU A 163 2.81 -20.19 -15.39
CA LEU A 163 1.67 -19.84 -14.53
C LEU A 163 2.07 -18.96 -13.32
N LYS A 164 3.36 -18.94 -12.93
CA LYS A 164 3.87 -18.09 -11.84
C LYS A 164 4.11 -16.63 -12.24
N THR A 165 4.04 -16.31 -13.53
CA THR A 165 4.31 -14.97 -14.08
C THR A 165 3.01 -14.18 -14.21
#